data_AF-C5FXT7-F1
#
_entry.id   AF-C5FXT7-F1
#
_cell.length_a   1.000
_cell.length_b   1.000
_cell.length_c   1.000
_cell.angle_alpha   90.00
_cell.angle_beta   90.00
_cell.angle_gamma   90.00
#
_symmetry.space_group_name_H-M   'P 1'
#
loop_
_entity.id
_entity.type
_entity.pdbx_description
1 polymer ?
#
loop_
_entity_poly.entity_id
_entity_poly.type
_entity_poly.pdbx_seq_one_letter_code
_entity_poly.pdbx_strand_id
1 'polypeptide(L)'
;MAGIPVANLNELLVLIASHIPYRADLRSLCLVCRRLCDATLPVLYEDLRIAARRTAKEDILDCVVDSLERIPLRRLRYTKHVCLYTVLNRPSRCIHDVSKVTGVPMIEEEEEEKVYGRLLRALDVVLSAIPKDALLTFRWDMKSCLPQDLFSNVRGLMGNQRHVRALEFHTDVCCSKSTGADYPIDVSCLQNLQSLTWRGPRQGKDFELIRKCLRSSSNIKTLNLALWWYEEDEEFISPSFLFLKRRDKYLIRDVLGIQEEGMNQPLPSLETLSLGPVSFYGMEADIACALNLERLRTLKLQNCPGCFGLLEALAESTKKPLRLTTLEITLNLSINNRKLRRFDNIPAAFSRFLRAFHSLENLFLFLPKRILAGIDADAILNNHPGLRRLLIHGFVYRELTVADSNGVPDNLFQPLLTGSSIMCVGARLHVRTMIERWKKLSPRPLCKLLHLRVRPDPGFIQGPEPITQNRDRLINTGLISMLDFTKWAFSDDGLPELQVLAWGMFSRDTPLDNNMLFCRSEDGFKPLTRADVYAWDFFQQNMDMLTLTHDQNY
;
A
#
# COMPACT_ATOMS: atom_id res chain seq x y z
N MET A 1 -44.93 20.16 23.58
CA MET A 1 -43.64 19.59 23.14
C MET A 1 -43.81 19.05 21.74
N ALA A 2 -43.29 19.76 20.73
CA ALA A 2 -43.37 19.33 19.35
C ALA A 2 -42.48 18.10 19.15
N GLY A 3 -43.07 16.99 18.67
CA GLY A 3 -42.35 15.76 18.38
C GLY A 3 -41.34 15.98 17.27
N ILE A 4 -40.09 15.57 17.51
CA ILE A 4 -39.08 15.45 16.45
C ILE A 4 -39.67 14.47 15.40
N PRO A 5 -39.77 14.86 14.12
CA PRO A 5 -40.34 14.00 13.10
C PRO A 5 -39.57 12.68 13.04
N VAL A 6 -40.31 11.56 13.12
CA VAL A 6 -39.78 10.19 13.27
C VAL A 6 -38.75 9.82 12.19
N ALA A 7 -38.84 10.45 11.01
CA ALA A 7 -37.87 10.31 9.92
C ALA A 7 -36.45 10.75 10.31
N ASN A 8 -36.34 11.88 11.02
CA ASN A 8 -35.07 12.47 11.43
C ASN A 8 -34.34 11.61 12.49
N LEU A 9 -35.11 10.91 13.33
CA LEU A 9 -34.56 10.01 14.34
C LEU A 9 -34.00 8.71 13.74
N ASN A 10 -34.60 8.18 12.67
CA ASN A 10 -34.05 6.98 12.02
C ASN A 10 -32.76 7.29 11.27
N GLU A 11 -32.69 8.40 10.56
CA GLU A 11 -31.45 8.87 9.90
C GLU A 11 -30.34 9.11 10.91
N LEU A 12 -30.66 9.72 12.07
CA LEU A 12 -29.71 9.90 13.16
C LEU A 12 -29.20 8.56 13.70
N LEU A 13 -30.07 7.55 13.85
CA LEU A 13 -29.66 6.22 14.32
C LEU A 13 -28.76 5.49 13.31
N VAL A 14 -29.04 5.62 12.00
CA VAL A 14 -28.14 5.10 10.95
C VAL A 14 -26.79 5.83 10.99
N LEU A 15 -26.80 7.15 11.18
CA LEU A 15 -25.58 7.94 11.29
C LEU A 15 -24.77 7.53 12.52
N ILE A 16 -25.39 7.35 13.68
CA ILE A 16 -24.73 6.84 14.89
C ILE A 16 -24.14 5.45 14.62
N ALA A 17 -24.91 4.54 14.05
CA ALA A 17 -24.43 3.19 13.71
C ALA A 17 -23.24 3.23 12.75
N SER A 18 -23.24 4.12 11.76
CA SER A 18 -22.12 4.28 10.82
C SER A 18 -20.82 4.77 11.47
N HIS A 19 -20.89 5.41 12.64
CA HIS A 19 -19.71 5.84 13.41
C HIS A 19 -19.20 4.78 14.39
N ILE A 20 -19.88 3.63 14.52
CA ILE A 20 -19.44 2.55 15.40
C ILE A 20 -18.49 1.64 14.62
N PRO A 21 -17.19 1.62 14.96
CA PRO A 21 -16.19 0.95 14.14
C PRO A 21 -16.21 -0.58 14.28
N TYR A 22 -16.73 -1.10 15.40
CA TYR A 22 -16.68 -2.52 15.72
C TYR A 22 -17.99 -3.24 15.41
N ARG A 23 -17.89 -4.29 14.58
CA ARG A 23 -19.05 -5.15 14.24
C ARG A 23 -19.69 -5.85 15.43
N ALA A 24 -18.90 -6.16 16.46
CA ALA A 24 -19.43 -6.76 17.68
C ALA A 24 -20.43 -5.81 18.36
N ASP A 25 -20.10 -4.52 18.44
CA ASP A 25 -20.95 -3.51 19.03
C ASP A 25 -22.21 -3.26 18.18
N LEU A 26 -22.07 -3.25 16.85
CA LEU A 26 -23.21 -3.19 15.93
C LEU A 26 -24.16 -4.40 16.10
N ARG A 27 -23.60 -5.61 16.31
CA ARG A 27 -24.41 -6.81 16.62
C ARG A 27 -25.13 -6.66 17.95
N SER A 28 -24.45 -6.19 18.99
CA SER A 28 -25.06 -5.93 20.30
C SER A 28 -26.18 -4.91 20.19
N LEU A 29 -26.01 -3.84 19.41
CA LEU A 29 -27.06 -2.85 19.16
C LEU A 29 -28.29 -3.43 18.47
N CYS A 30 -28.09 -4.38 17.55
CA CYS A 30 -29.20 -5.07 16.91
C CYS A 30 -30.07 -5.88 17.89
N LEU A 31 -29.53 -6.25 19.06
CA LEU A 31 -30.24 -7.02 20.08
C LEU A 31 -31.03 -6.14 21.07
N VAL A 32 -30.78 -4.83 21.10
CA VAL A 32 -31.38 -3.92 22.09
C VAL A 32 -32.88 -3.72 21.82
N CYS A 33 -33.25 -3.35 20.60
CA CYS A 33 -34.65 -3.20 20.21
C CYS A 33 -34.84 -3.29 18.68
N ARG A 34 -36.08 -3.51 18.24
CA ARG A 34 -36.40 -3.65 16.81
C ARG A 34 -36.00 -2.43 15.98
N ARG A 35 -36.17 -1.22 16.52
CA ARG A 35 -35.83 0.02 15.81
C ARG A 35 -34.32 0.18 15.59
N LEU A 36 -33.52 -0.12 16.61
CA LEU A 36 -32.06 -0.15 16.49
C LEU A 36 -31.61 -1.27 15.57
N CYS A 37 -32.26 -2.43 15.63
CA CYS A 37 -32.03 -3.54 14.70
C CYS A 37 -32.25 -3.09 13.24
N ASP A 38 -33.41 -2.50 12.95
CA ASP A 38 -33.78 -2.05 11.59
C ASP A 38 -32.83 -0.96 11.07
N ALA A 39 -32.34 -0.06 11.93
CA ALA A 39 -31.37 0.98 11.58
C ALA A 39 -29.93 0.46 11.43
N THR A 40 -29.54 -0.54 12.23
CA THR A 40 -28.16 -1.03 12.31
C THR A 40 -27.89 -2.15 11.30
N LEU A 41 -28.90 -2.94 10.93
CA LEU A 41 -28.78 -4.04 9.97
C LEU A 41 -28.20 -3.61 8.61
N PRO A 42 -28.62 -2.49 7.99
CA PRO A 42 -28.00 -2.01 6.76
C PRO A 42 -26.50 -1.77 6.93
N VAL A 43 -26.09 -1.08 7.99
CA VAL A 43 -24.69 -0.78 8.29
C VAL A 43 -23.87 -2.06 8.54
N LEU A 44 -24.45 -3.02 9.26
CA LEU A 44 -23.78 -4.28 9.59
C LEU A 44 -23.49 -5.16 8.35
N TYR A 45 -24.40 -5.16 7.37
CA TYR A 45 -24.33 -6.01 6.19
C TYR A 45 -23.92 -5.27 4.90
N GLU A 46 -23.64 -3.96 4.98
CA GLU A 46 -23.14 -3.15 3.86
C GLU A 46 -21.78 -3.64 3.36
N ASP A 47 -20.89 -4.00 4.28
CA ASP A 47 -19.59 -4.63 3.99
C ASP A 47 -19.63 -6.13 4.33
N LEU A 48 -19.43 -6.99 3.35
CA LEU A 48 -19.34 -8.44 3.53
C LEU A 48 -17.86 -8.85 3.52
N ARG A 49 -17.33 -9.13 4.72
CA ARG A 49 -15.95 -9.58 4.91
C ARG A 49 -15.90 -11.04 5.29
N ILE A 50 -15.27 -11.85 4.44
CA ILE A 50 -15.13 -13.29 4.61
C ILE A 50 -13.65 -13.60 4.82
N ALA A 51 -13.33 -14.08 6.01
CA ALA A 51 -11.97 -14.39 6.40
C ALA A 51 -11.67 -15.86 6.16
N ALA A 52 -10.66 -16.15 5.36
CA ALA A 52 -10.08 -17.47 5.22
C ALA A 52 -9.13 -17.71 6.40
N ARG A 53 -9.54 -18.58 7.32
CA ARG A 53 -8.76 -18.96 8.51
C ARG A 53 -8.32 -20.39 8.34
N ARG A 54 -7.01 -20.66 8.43
CA ARG A 54 -6.51 -22.03 8.49
C ARG A 54 -6.67 -22.55 9.91
N THR A 55 -7.46 -23.61 10.10
CA THR A 55 -7.40 -24.44 11.30
C THR A 55 -6.40 -25.57 11.07
N ALA A 56 -5.91 -26.23 12.13
CA ALA A 56 -4.94 -27.31 12.00
C ALA A 56 -5.48 -28.55 11.23
N LYS A 57 -6.78 -28.58 10.91
CA LYS A 57 -7.48 -29.73 10.32
C LYS A 57 -8.20 -29.45 8.99
N GLU A 58 -8.39 -28.19 8.58
CA GLU A 58 -9.21 -27.84 7.40
C GLU A 58 -8.42 -26.99 6.39
N ASP A 59 -8.72 -27.20 5.10
CA ASP A 59 -8.21 -26.38 4.01
C ASP A 59 -8.81 -24.96 4.08
N ILE A 60 -8.01 -23.96 3.71
CA ILE A 60 -8.37 -22.54 3.66
C ILE A 60 -9.63 -22.33 2.82
N LEU A 61 -9.76 -23.06 1.70
CA LEU A 61 -10.91 -22.93 0.81
C LEU A 61 -12.19 -23.50 1.42
N ASP A 62 -12.12 -24.64 2.10
CA ASP A 62 -13.29 -25.21 2.78
C ASP A 62 -13.81 -24.25 3.85
N CYS A 63 -12.93 -23.62 4.63
CA CYS A 63 -13.35 -22.61 5.59
C CYS A 63 -14.04 -21.40 4.93
N VAL A 64 -13.61 -21.01 3.72
CA VAL A 64 -14.26 -19.93 2.94
C VAL A 64 -15.61 -20.38 2.41
N VAL A 65 -15.70 -21.60 1.86
CA VAL A 65 -16.96 -22.19 1.38
C VAL A 65 -17.97 -22.26 2.52
N ASP A 66 -17.58 -22.83 3.66
CA ASP A 66 -18.42 -22.89 4.87
C ASP A 66 -18.87 -21.49 5.33
N SER A 67 -17.98 -20.50 5.25
CA SER A 67 -18.31 -19.13 5.62
C SER A 67 -19.31 -18.52 4.65
N LEU A 68 -19.17 -18.78 3.35
CA LEU A 68 -20.10 -18.33 2.32
C LEU A 68 -21.49 -18.97 2.49
N GLU A 69 -21.53 -20.28 2.74
CA GLU A 69 -22.76 -21.06 2.88
C GLU A 69 -23.57 -20.67 4.13
N ARG A 70 -22.90 -20.18 5.19
CA ARG A 70 -23.57 -19.71 6.42
C ARG A 70 -24.16 -18.30 6.31
N ILE A 71 -23.96 -17.59 5.20
CA ILE A 71 -24.42 -16.21 5.04
C ILE A 71 -25.95 -16.17 4.92
N PRO A 72 -26.65 -15.37 5.74
CA PRO A 72 -28.09 -15.19 5.59
C PRO A 72 -28.40 -14.38 4.32
N LEU A 73 -28.72 -15.06 3.22
CA LEU A 73 -28.92 -14.46 1.89
C LEU A 73 -29.91 -13.27 1.88
N ARG A 74 -30.97 -13.31 2.70
CA ARG A 74 -31.94 -12.20 2.83
C ARG A 74 -31.32 -10.88 3.30
N ARG A 75 -30.16 -10.92 3.98
CA ARG A 75 -29.44 -9.74 4.46
C ARG A 75 -28.53 -9.14 3.39
N LEU A 76 -28.21 -9.87 2.32
CA LEU A 76 -27.35 -9.40 1.23
C LEU A 76 -27.96 -8.28 0.38
N ARG A 77 -29.25 -8.00 0.57
CA ARG A 77 -29.91 -6.81 0.00
C ARG A 77 -29.28 -5.48 0.40
N TYR A 78 -28.52 -5.44 1.50
CA TYR A 78 -27.82 -4.25 1.97
C TYR A 78 -26.36 -4.17 1.51
N THR A 79 -25.83 -5.27 0.95
CA THR A 79 -24.40 -5.42 0.67
C THR A 79 -23.99 -4.59 -0.54
N LYS A 80 -22.96 -3.77 -0.34
CA LYS A 80 -22.34 -2.94 -1.37
C LYS A 80 -20.85 -3.26 -1.56
N HIS A 81 -20.23 -3.88 -0.56
CA HIS A 81 -18.82 -4.22 -0.57
C HIS A 81 -18.65 -5.71 -0.26
N VAL A 82 -17.88 -6.42 -1.07
CA VAL A 82 -17.54 -7.83 -0.83
C VAL A 82 -16.03 -7.95 -0.78
N CYS A 83 -15.52 -8.59 0.28
CA CYS A 83 -14.11 -8.83 0.51
C CYS A 83 -13.88 -10.26 0.98
N LEU A 84 -13.14 -11.03 0.20
CA LEU A 84 -12.58 -12.31 0.62
C LEU A 84 -11.11 -12.10 0.95
N TYR A 85 -10.66 -12.47 2.15
CA TYR A 85 -9.28 -12.23 2.56
C TYR A 85 -8.70 -13.36 3.42
N THR A 86 -7.38 -13.59 3.32
CA THR A 86 -6.67 -14.54 4.19
C THR A 86 -6.08 -13.84 5.42
N VAL A 87 -6.19 -14.49 6.59
CA VAL A 87 -5.59 -14.00 7.86
C VAL A 87 -4.12 -14.42 8.00
N LEU A 88 -3.61 -15.25 7.08
CA LEU A 88 -2.24 -15.72 7.15
C LEU A 88 -1.25 -14.66 6.65
N ASN A 89 -0.33 -14.27 7.55
CA ASN A 89 0.82 -13.40 7.23
C ASN A 89 1.95 -14.12 6.49
N ARG A 90 1.86 -15.44 6.35
CA ARG A 90 2.76 -16.22 5.48
C ARG A 90 2.20 -16.22 4.05
N PRO A 91 3.05 -16.31 3.02
CA PRO A 91 2.57 -16.44 1.66
C PRO A 91 1.78 -17.74 1.66
N SER A 92 0.45 -17.60 1.61
CA SER A 92 -0.45 -18.73 1.49
C SER A 92 -0.19 -19.22 0.07
N ARG A 93 0.71 -20.18 -0.08
CA ARG A 93 0.95 -20.77 -1.40
C ARG A 93 -0.41 -21.25 -1.89
N CYS A 94 -0.76 -20.84 -3.11
CA CYS A 94 -1.96 -21.22 -3.84
C CYS A 94 -2.25 -22.71 -3.64
N ILE A 95 -3.52 -23.12 -3.65
CA ILE A 95 -3.91 -24.53 -3.52
C ILE A 95 -3.17 -25.45 -4.50
N HIS A 96 -2.82 -24.92 -5.69
CA HIS A 96 -2.06 -25.64 -6.72
C HIS A 96 -0.55 -25.79 -6.42
N ASP A 97 -0.03 -25.19 -5.34
CA ASP A 97 1.39 -25.23 -4.93
C ASP A 97 1.58 -25.96 -3.58
N VAL A 98 0.52 -26.56 -3.02
CA VAL A 98 0.60 -27.44 -1.82
C VAL A 98 1.43 -28.70 -2.11
N SER A 99 1.61 -29.05 -3.38
CA SER A 99 2.33 -30.25 -3.86
C SER A 99 3.85 -30.19 -3.72
N LYS A 100 4.47 -28.99 -3.67
CA LYS A 100 5.94 -28.88 -3.78
C LYS A 100 6.70 -28.87 -2.45
N VAL A 101 6.05 -28.59 -1.33
CA VAL A 101 6.76 -28.31 -0.05
C VAL A 101 6.59 -29.42 0.98
N THR A 102 5.49 -30.19 0.94
CA THR A 102 5.12 -31.06 2.05
C THR A 102 5.51 -32.53 1.84
N GLY A 103 5.97 -32.93 0.65
CA GLY A 103 6.20 -34.34 0.32
C GLY A 103 4.93 -35.20 0.42
N VAL A 104 3.76 -34.56 0.54
CA VAL A 104 2.45 -35.21 0.59
C VAL A 104 2.10 -35.60 -0.85
N PRO A 105 1.60 -36.83 -1.08
CA PRO A 105 1.20 -37.27 -2.41
C PRO A 105 0.23 -36.28 -3.04
N MET A 106 0.31 -36.18 -4.37
CA MET A 106 -0.57 -35.37 -5.21
C MET A 106 -2.01 -35.43 -4.67
N ILE A 107 -2.61 -34.28 -4.35
CA ILE A 107 -4.07 -34.22 -4.37
C ILE A 107 -4.44 -34.58 -5.81
N GLU A 108 -5.24 -35.61 -6.01
CA GLU A 108 -5.70 -36.00 -7.35
C GLU A 108 -6.35 -34.76 -8.00
N GLU A 109 -6.05 -34.45 -9.25
CA GLU A 109 -6.53 -33.23 -9.92
C GLU A 109 -8.07 -33.08 -9.83
N GLU A 110 -8.78 -34.21 -9.72
CA GLU A 110 -10.22 -34.26 -9.46
C GLU A 110 -10.64 -33.62 -8.12
N GLU A 111 -9.88 -33.78 -7.04
CA GLU A 111 -10.21 -33.20 -5.73
C GLU A 111 -9.97 -31.68 -5.72
N GLU A 112 -8.92 -31.19 -6.38
CA GLU A 112 -8.68 -29.76 -6.57
C GLU A 112 -9.83 -29.09 -7.34
N GLU A 113 -10.27 -29.72 -8.43
CA GLU A 113 -11.37 -29.23 -9.26
C GLU A 113 -12.72 -29.26 -8.50
N LYS A 114 -12.95 -30.28 -7.66
CA LYS A 114 -14.13 -30.38 -6.80
C LYS A 114 -14.19 -29.24 -5.76
N VAL A 115 -13.09 -28.94 -5.08
CA VAL A 115 -13.04 -27.87 -4.05
C VAL A 115 -13.18 -26.49 -4.69
N TYR A 116 -12.44 -26.22 -5.77
CA TYR A 116 -12.55 -24.96 -6.50
C TYR A 116 -13.95 -24.77 -7.11
N GLY A 117 -14.56 -25.84 -7.62
CA GLY A 117 -15.94 -25.83 -8.09
C GLY A 117 -16.95 -25.54 -6.98
N ARG A 118 -16.74 -26.05 -5.75
CA ARG A 118 -17.57 -25.71 -4.58
C ARG A 118 -17.47 -24.22 -4.25
N LEU A 119 -16.26 -23.67 -4.25
CA LEU A 119 -16.04 -22.23 -4.02
C LEU A 119 -16.79 -21.37 -5.05
N LEU A 120 -16.67 -21.70 -6.33
CA LEU A 120 -17.38 -20.96 -7.39
C LEU A 120 -18.90 -21.01 -7.21
N ARG A 121 -19.46 -22.18 -6.87
CA ARG A 121 -20.90 -22.32 -6.60
C ARG A 121 -21.34 -21.50 -5.38
N ALA A 122 -20.56 -21.53 -4.30
CA ALA A 122 -20.88 -20.76 -3.10
C ALA A 122 -20.79 -19.24 -3.38
N LEU A 123 -19.80 -18.80 -4.15
CA LEU A 123 -19.67 -17.41 -4.61
C LEU A 123 -20.85 -16.99 -5.49
N ASP A 124 -21.27 -17.83 -6.42
CA ASP A 124 -22.43 -17.56 -7.29
C ASP A 124 -23.70 -17.34 -6.48
N VAL A 125 -23.99 -18.23 -5.51
CA VAL A 125 -25.16 -18.09 -4.63
C VAL A 125 -25.14 -16.77 -3.86
N VAL A 126 -23.99 -16.38 -3.34
CA VAL A 126 -23.83 -15.13 -2.57
C VAL A 126 -23.95 -13.91 -3.47
N LEU A 127 -23.24 -13.87 -4.60
CA LEU A 127 -23.26 -12.73 -5.53
C LEU A 127 -24.61 -12.57 -6.22
N SER A 128 -25.31 -13.66 -6.53
CA SER A 128 -26.66 -13.65 -7.10
C SER A 128 -27.73 -13.20 -6.09
N ALA A 129 -27.49 -13.34 -4.79
CA ALA A 129 -28.37 -12.83 -3.75
C ALA A 129 -28.19 -11.32 -3.48
N ILE A 130 -27.11 -10.72 -3.97
CA ILE A 130 -26.92 -9.26 -3.96
C ILE A 130 -27.82 -8.66 -5.05
N PRO A 131 -28.61 -7.61 -4.75
CA PRO A 131 -29.45 -6.98 -5.75
C PRO A 131 -28.65 -6.52 -6.96
N LYS A 132 -29.32 -6.53 -8.12
CA LYS A 132 -28.73 -6.06 -9.36
C LYS A 132 -28.16 -4.64 -9.18
N ASP A 133 -26.93 -4.45 -9.65
CA ASP A 133 -26.21 -3.18 -9.63
C ASP A 133 -26.05 -2.53 -8.23
N ALA A 134 -26.19 -3.30 -7.14
CA ALA A 134 -25.97 -2.81 -5.78
C ALA A 134 -24.50 -2.89 -5.34
N LEU A 135 -23.72 -3.80 -5.93
CA LEU A 135 -22.32 -3.98 -5.59
C LEU A 135 -21.47 -2.82 -6.12
N LEU A 136 -20.76 -2.15 -5.22
CA LEU A 136 -19.86 -1.03 -5.52
C LEU A 136 -18.40 -1.46 -5.52
N THR A 137 -17.99 -2.38 -4.65
CA THR A 137 -16.60 -2.82 -4.59
C THR A 137 -16.48 -4.33 -4.40
N PHE A 138 -15.53 -4.93 -5.12
CA PHE A 138 -15.17 -6.32 -4.95
C PHE A 138 -13.67 -6.45 -4.68
N ARG A 139 -13.32 -7.17 -3.61
CA ARG A 139 -11.95 -7.41 -3.18
C ARG A 139 -11.66 -8.91 -3.05
N TRP A 140 -10.64 -9.36 -3.76
CA TRP A 140 -10.04 -10.68 -3.64
C TRP A 140 -8.64 -10.55 -3.03
N ASP A 141 -8.54 -10.73 -1.73
CA ASP A 141 -7.30 -10.64 -0.95
C ASP A 141 -6.90 -12.00 -0.35
N MET A 142 -7.02 -13.02 -1.20
CA MET A 142 -6.84 -14.42 -0.78
C MET A 142 -5.38 -14.88 -0.90
N LYS A 143 -4.51 -14.08 -1.54
CA LYS A 143 -3.14 -14.49 -1.90
C LYS A 143 -3.17 -15.83 -2.64
N SER A 144 -4.09 -15.95 -3.59
CA SER A 144 -4.31 -17.14 -4.42
C SER A 144 -4.62 -16.72 -5.86
N CYS A 145 -4.72 -17.67 -6.78
CA CYS A 145 -5.19 -17.42 -8.15
C CYS A 145 -6.57 -16.73 -8.15
N LEU A 146 -6.75 -15.74 -9.03
CA LEU A 146 -8.05 -15.08 -9.24
C LEU A 146 -8.96 -16.00 -10.08
N PRO A 147 -10.18 -16.30 -9.62
CA PRO A 147 -11.09 -17.13 -10.40
C PRO A 147 -11.52 -16.46 -11.71
N GLN A 148 -11.20 -17.08 -12.87
CA GLN A 148 -11.52 -16.51 -14.18
C GLN A 148 -13.03 -16.45 -14.43
N ASP A 149 -13.80 -17.38 -13.85
CA ASP A 149 -15.26 -17.42 -13.92
C ASP A 149 -15.94 -16.16 -13.35
N LEU A 150 -15.25 -15.35 -12.54
CA LEU A 150 -15.75 -14.05 -12.10
C LEU A 150 -16.08 -13.13 -13.30
N PHE A 151 -15.26 -13.20 -14.36
CA PHE A 151 -15.31 -12.33 -15.54
C PHE A 151 -15.54 -13.12 -16.83
N SER A 152 -16.18 -14.29 -16.77
CA SER A 152 -16.51 -15.09 -17.96
C SER A 152 -17.70 -14.49 -18.72
N ASN A 153 -17.65 -14.54 -20.05
CA ASN A 153 -18.79 -14.14 -20.90
C ASN A 153 -19.97 -15.14 -20.90
N VAL A 154 -19.78 -16.35 -20.37
CA VAL A 154 -20.83 -17.39 -20.29
C VAL A 154 -21.42 -17.47 -18.88
N ARG A 155 -20.58 -17.43 -17.86
CA ARG A 155 -20.94 -17.63 -16.44
C ARG A 155 -20.39 -16.56 -15.50
N GLY A 156 -20.14 -15.37 -16.02
CA GLY A 156 -19.56 -14.26 -15.26
C GLY A 156 -20.36 -13.93 -14.02
N LEU A 157 -19.81 -14.23 -12.85
CA LEU A 157 -20.46 -13.97 -11.55
C LEU A 157 -20.72 -12.46 -11.34
N MET A 158 -19.97 -11.61 -12.04
CA MET A 158 -20.08 -10.15 -11.98
C MET A 158 -21.03 -9.57 -13.03
N GLY A 159 -21.67 -10.38 -13.88
CA GLY A 159 -22.50 -9.91 -15.00
C GLY A 159 -23.71 -9.04 -14.60
N ASN A 160 -24.22 -9.23 -13.38
CA ASN A 160 -25.35 -8.49 -12.83
C ASN A 160 -24.96 -7.20 -12.07
N GLN A 161 -23.67 -6.86 -12.03
CA GLN A 161 -23.13 -5.79 -11.20
C GLN A 161 -22.42 -4.71 -12.03
N ARG A 162 -23.20 -3.86 -12.70
CA ARG A 162 -22.68 -2.83 -13.63
C ARG A 162 -22.21 -1.55 -12.95
N HIS A 163 -22.60 -1.35 -11.68
CA HIS A 163 -22.22 -0.18 -10.88
C HIS A 163 -20.96 -0.39 -10.05
N VAL A 164 -20.22 -1.47 -10.28
CA VAL A 164 -18.93 -1.70 -9.60
C VAL A 164 -17.97 -0.56 -9.94
N ARG A 165 -17.49 0.11 -8.89
CA ARG A 165 -16.59 1.27 -8.97
C ARG A 165 -15.16 0.92 -8.59
N ALA A 166 -14.94 -0.12 -7.78
CA ALA A 166 -13.59 -0.52 -7.39
C ALA A 166 -13.39 -2.03 -7.42
N LEU A 167 -12.25 -2.45 -7.98
CA LEU A 167 -11.73 -3.81 -7.93
C LEU A 167 -10.38 -3.81 -7.23
N GLU A 168 -10.21 -4.71 -6.27
CA GLU A 168 -8.93 -4.92 -5.57
C GLU A 168 -8.56 -6.40 -5.55
N PHE A 169 -7.41 -6.72 -6.12
CA PHE A 169 -6.91 -8.09 -6.22
C PHE A 169 -5.53 -8.22 -5.58
N HIS A 170 -5.35 -9.24 -4.75
CA HIS A 170 -4.06 -9.70 -4.25
C HIS A 170 -3.93 -11.19 -4.53
N THR A 171 -3.17 -11.49 -5.58
CA THR A 171 -3.02 -12.84 -6.14
C THR A 171 -1.67 -13.45 -5.80
N ASP A 172 -1.62 -14.79 -5.75
CA ASP A 172 -0.35 -15.51 -5.57
C ASP A 172 0.48 -15.51 -6.86
N VAL A 173 1.75 -15.12 -6.72
CA VAL A 173 2.73 -15.04 -7.80
C VAL A 173 3.42 -16.39 -8.03
N CYS A 174 3.28 -17.36 -7.13
CA CYS A 174 3.92 -18.67 -7.23
C CYS A 174 3.04 -19.72 -7.94
N CYS A 175 1.72 -19.49 -8.02
CA CYS A 175 0.77 -20.44 -8.62
C CYS A 175 1.01 -20.63 -10.13
N SER A 176 1.26 -21.88 -10.56
CA SER A 176 1.61 -22.21 -11.96
C SER A 176 0.43 -22.69 -12.82
N LYS A 177 -0.70 -23.06 -12.19
CA LYS A 177 -1.91 -23.48 -12.91
C LYS A 177 -2.75 -22.26 -13.31
N SER A 178 -3.31 -22.27 -14.52
CA SER A 178 -4.38 -21.36 -14.91
C SER A 178 -5.69 -21.90 -14.34
N THR A 179 -6.34 -21.17 -13.44
CA THR A 179 -7.67 -21.56 -12.96
C THR A 179 -8.73 -21.22 -13.99
N GLY A 180 -9.41 -22.24 -14.49
CA GLY A 180 -10.62 -22.12 -15.31
C GLY A 180 -10.44 -22.62 -16.74
N ALA A 181 -11.55 -23.11 -17.29
CA ALA A 181 -11.69 -23.42 -18.71
C ALA A 181 -11.38 -22.18 -19.57
N ASP A 182 -11.00 -22.39 -20.84
CA ASP A 182 -10.65 -21.34 -21.81
C ASP A 182 -11.84 -20.47 -22.25
N TYR A 183 -12.59 -19.93 -21.28
CA TYR A 183 -13.64 -18.96 -21.55
C TYR A 183 -13.04 -17.57 -21.80
N PRO A 184 -13.55 -16.84 -22.81
CA PRO A 184 -13.13 -15.47 -23.04
C PRO A 184 -13.49 -14.58 -21.85
N ILE A 185 -12.53 -13.75 -21.43
CA ILE A 185 -12.74 -12.71 -20.43
C ILE A 185 -13.68 -11.64 -20.99
N ASP A 186 -14.76 -11.33 -20.28
CA ASP A 186 -15.69 -10.25 -20.53
C ASP A 186 -15.81 -9.33 -19.30
N VAL A 187 -15.51 -8.05 -19.53
CA VAL A 187 -15.57 -6.97 -18.54
C VAL A 187 -16.49 -5.84 -19.01
N SER A 188 -17.33 -6.10 -20.00
CA SER A 188 -18.28 -5.14 -20.55
C SER A 188 -19.26 -4.59 -19.50
N CYS A 189 -19.47 -5.31 -18.39
CA CYS A 189 -20.27 -4.82 -17.26
C CYS A 189 -19.55 -3.74 -16.43
N LEU A 190 -18.23 -3.63 -16.48
CA LEU A 190 -17.41 -2.76 -15.59
C LEU A 190 -17.22 -1.33 -16.13
N GLN A 191 -18.23 -0.75 -16.77
CA GLN A 191 -18.14 0.59 -17.40
C GLN A 191 -17.99 1.73 -16.39
N ASN A 192 -18.40 1.51 -15.14
CA ASN A 192 -18.34 2.49 -14.06
C ASN A 192 -17.10 2.37 -13.17
N LEU A 193 -16.11 1.57 -13.58
CA LEU A 193 -14.91 1.32 -12.79
C LEU A 193 -14.09 2.61 -12.63
N GLN A 194 -13.88 3.03 -11.39
CA GLN A 194 -13.11 4.22 -11.02
C GLN A 194 -11.76 3.86 -10.40
N SER A 195 -11.63 2.66 -9.81
CA SER A 195 -10.41 2.22 -9.13
C SER A 195 -10.08 0.77 -9.49
N LEU A 196 -8.83 0.53 -9.88
CA LEU A 196 -8.28 -0.80 -10.08
C LEU A 196 -6.98 -0.95 -9.29
N THR A 197 -6.98 -1.88 -8.34
CA THR A 197 -5.79 -2.27 -7.58
C THR A 197 -5.50 -3.75 -7.85
N TRP A 198 -4.28 -4.07 -8.29
CA TRP A 198 -3.85 -5.46 -8.47
C TRP A 198 -2.41 -5.65 -8.00
N ARG A 199 -2.24 -6.49 -6.97
CA ARG A 199 -0.96 -6.92 -6.43
C ARG A 199 -0.69 -8.38 -6.83
N GLY A 200 0.37 -8.61 -7.59
CA GLY A 200 0.82 -9.94 -8.01
C GLY A 200 0.17 -10.52 -9.28
N PRO A 201 -0.20 -9.73 -10.33
CA PRO A 201 -0.61 -10.33 -11.61
C PRO A 201 0.59 -11.06 -12.25
N ARG A 202 0.37 -12.24 -12.82
CA ARG A 202 1.46 -13.09 -13.35
C ARG A 202 1.25 -13.53 -14.79
N GLN A 203 0.03 -13.91 -15.14
CA GLN A 203 -0.24 -14.60 -16.41
C GLN A 203 -0.71 -13.63 -17.51
N GLY A 204 -0.56 -14.04 -18.77
CA GLY A 204 -1.07 -13.26 -19.92
C GLY A 204 -2.55 -12.90 -19.79
N LYS A 205 -3.36 -13.81 -19.24
CA LYS A 205 -4.79 -13.60 -18.96
C LYS A 205 -5.03 -12.50 -17.90
N ASP A 206 -4.17 -12.36 -16.90
CA ASP A 206 -4.27 -11.28 -15.90
C ASP A 206 -4.02 -9.92 -16.55
N PHE A 207 -2.97 -9.82 -17.36
CA PHE A 207 -2.65 -8.61 -18.10
C PHE A 207 -3.73 -8.26 -19.14
N GLU A 208 -4.32 -9.27 -19.78
CA GLU A 208 -5.47 -9.10 -20.66
C GLU A 208 -6.69 -8.56 -19.90
N LEU A 209 -6.98 -9.07 -18.70
CA LEU A 209 -8.05 -8.55 -17.85
C LEU A 209 -7.80 -7.08 -17.48
N ILE A 210 -6.58 -6.73 -17.04
CA ILE A 210 -6.20 -5.34 -16.76
C ILE A 210 -6.43 -4.47 -18.00
N ARG A 211 -5.92 -4.89 -19.15
CA ARG A 211 -6.05 -4.16 -20.42
C ARG A 211 -7.51 -3.94 -20.81
N LYS A 212 -8.34 -4.98 -20.69
CA LYS A 212 -9.78 -4.89 -20.99
C LYS A 212 -10.48 -3.95 -20.00
N CYS A 213 -10.16 -4.00 -18.70
CA CYS A 213 -10.70 -3.06 -17.71
C CYS A 213 -10.35 -1.61 -18.04
N LEU A 214 -9.07 -1.33 -18.37
CA LEU A 214 -8.59 0.01 -18.71
C LEU A 214 -9.24 0.55 -19.98
N ARG A 215 -9.50 -0.32 -20.97
CA ARG A 215 -10.19 0.06 -22.23
C ARG A 215 -11.70 0.26 -22.04
N SER A 216 -12.31 -0.47 -21.12
CA SER A 216 -13.77 -0.47 -20.93
C SER A 216 -14.24 0.69 -20.05
N SER A 217 -13.35 1.31 -19.27
CA SER A 217 -13.69 2.46 -18.43
C SER A 217 -12.73 3.64 -18.64
N SER A 218 -13.26 4.71 -19.22
CA SER A 218 -12.60 6.02 -19.29
C SER A 218 -12.60 6.79 -17.96
N ASN A 219 -13.28 6.26 -16.95
CA ASN A 219 -13.51 6.91 -15.66
C ASN A 219 -12.53 6.47 -14.56
N ILE A 220 -11.49 5.70 -14.92
CA ILE A 220 -10.49 5.24 -13.97
C ILE A 220 -9.71 6.43 -13.42
N LYS A 221 -9.88 6.67 -12.12
CA LYS A 221 -9.22 7.70 -11.32
C LYS A 221 -8.02 7.15 -10.57
N THR A 222 -8.08 5.90 -10.15
CA THR A 222 -7.04 5.26 -9.35
C THR A 222 -6.57 3.98 -10.01
N LEU A 223 -5.28 3.90 -10.31
CA LEU A 223 -4.61 2.70 -10.81
C LEU A 223 -3.46 2.33 -9.88
N ASN A 224 -3.52 1.15 -9.27
CA ASN A 224 -2.46 0.62 -8.43
C ASN A 224 -2.05 -0.77 -8.90
N LEU A 225 -0.89 -0.89 -9.56
CA LEU A 225 -0.39 -2.16 -10.08
C LEU A 225 0.94 -2.47 -9.39
N ALA A 226 0.99 -3.53 -8.59
CA ALA A 226 2.24 -4.03 -8.04
C ALA A 226 2.59 -5.36 -8.71
N LEU A 227 3.57 -5.31 -9.64
CA LEU A 227 4.14 -6.50 -10.25
C LEU A 227 5.27 -6.98 -9.31
N TRP A 228 5.06 -8.06 -8.57
CA TRP A 228 6.02 -8.50 -7.56
C TRP A 228 7.23 -9.12 -8.27
N TRP A 229 8.43 -8.63 -7.94
CA TRP A 229 9.71 -9.29 -8.25
C TRP A 229 10.38 -9.54 -6.91
N TYR A 230 10.58 -10.81 -6.57
CA TYR A 230 11.58 -11.24 -5.62
C TYR A 230 11.94 -12.68 -5.97
N GLU A 231 13.22 -12.89 -6.22
CA GLU A 231 13.98 -14.03 -5.71
C GLU A 231 15.43 -13.54 -5.60
N GLU A 232 15.96 -13.49 -4.36
CA GLU A 232 17.39 -13.39 -4.07
C GLU A 232 18.10 -14.74 -4.33
N ASP A 233 17.35 -15.81 -4.62
CA ASP A 233 17.88 -17.12 -4.95
C ASP A 233 17.85 -17.32 -6.48
N GLU A 234 19.01 -17.13 -7.13
CA GLU A 234 19.19 -17.43 -8.55
C GLU A 234 18.88 -18.90 -8.93
N GLU A 235 18.71 -19.80 -7.96
CA GLU A 235 18.54 -21.23 -8.20
C GLU A 235 17.10 -21.69 -8.50
N PHE A 236 16.07 -20.87 -8.27
CA PHE A 236 14.67 -21.28 -8.48
C PHE A 236 13.85 -20.39 -9.42
N ILE A 237 14.52 -19.73 -10.36
CA ILE A 237 13.84 -19.02 -11.46
C ILE A 237 13.04 -20.04 -12.29
N SER A 238 11.73 -20.14 -12.04
CA SER A 238 10.83 -20.91 -12.90
C SER A 238 10.99 -20.40 -14.35
N PRO A 239 11.01 -21.30 -15.37
CA PRO A 239 11.15 -20.92 -16.77
C PRO A 239 10.19 -19.79 -17.21
N SER A 240 9.00 -19.71 -16.61
CA SER A 240 7.99 -18.66 -16.83
C SER A 240 8.47 -17.24 -16.47
N PHE A 241 9.40 -17.08 -15.51
CA PHE A 241 9.97 -15.78 -15.14
C PHE A 241 11.06 -15.29 -16.11
N LEU A 242 11.78 -16.21 -16.77
CA LEU A 242 12.69 -15.86 -17.87
C LEU A 242 11.94 -15.30 -19.09
N PHE A 243 10.68 -15.69 -19.29
CA PHE A 243 9.82 -15.12 -20.34
C PHE A 243 9.39 -13.68 -20.04
N LEU A 244 9.18 -13.30 -18.78
CA LEU A 244 8.85 -11.92 -18.38
C LEU A 244 10.05 -10.98 -18.53
N LYS A 245 11.26 -11.40 -18.14
CA LYS A 245 12.52 -10.66 -18.37
C LYS A 245 12.75 -10.26 -19.84
N ARG A 246 12.20 -11.03 -20.80
CA ARG A 246 12.29 -10.71 -22.25
C ARG A 246 11.17 -9.78 -22.75
N ARG A 247 10.07 -9.61 -21.99
CA ARG A 247 8.89 -8.81 -22.34
C ARG A 247 8.75 -7.50 -21.55
N ASP A 248 9.62 -7.20 -20.60
CA ASP A 248 9.51 -6.00 -19.74
C ASP A 248 9.31 -4.68 -20.51
N LYS A 249 9.94 -4.52 -21.68
CA LYS A 249 9.76 -3.33 -22.53
C LYS A 249 8.38 -3.22 -23.20
N TYR A 250 7.64 -4.32 -23.32
CA TYR A 250 6.33 -4.33 -23.96
C TYR A 250 5.21 -4.45 -22.94
N LEU A 251 5.49 -5.01 -21.76
CA LEU A 251 4.47 -5.29 -20.75
C LEU A 251 3.73 -4.04 -20.31
N ILE A 252 4.43 -2.97 -19.92
CA ILE A 252 3.74 -1.75 -19.47
C ILE A 252 3.04 -1.03 -20.63
N ARG A 253 3.62 -1.09 -21.84
CA ARG A 253 3.01 -0.58 -23.07
C ARG A 253 1.69 -1.27 -23.36
N ASP A 254 1.70 -2.59 -23.29
CA ASP A 254 0.59 -3.47 -23.60
C ASP A 254 -0.51 -3.38 -22.53
N VAL A 255 -0.11 -3.27 -21.27
CA VAL A 255 -1.02 -3.14 -20.11
C VAL A 255 -1.70 -1.78 -20.12
N LEU A 256 -0.95 -0.68 -20.25
CA LEU A 256 -1.51 0.68 -20.30
C LEU A 256 -2.19 0.98 -21.65
N GLY A 257 -2.04 0.11 -22.65
CA GLY A 257 -2.66 0.26 -23.96
C GLY A 257 -2.10 1.42 -24.78
N ILE A 258 -0.83 1.75 -24.59
CA ILE A 258 -0.12 2.81 -25.32
C ILE A 258 0.07 2.34 -26.76
N GLN A 259 -0.58 3.00 -27.73
CA GLN A 259 -0.44 2.69 -29.16
C GLN A 259 0.68 3.55 -29.77
N GLU A 260 1.40 3.00 -30.75
CA GLU A 260 2.52 3.68 -31.45
C GLU A 260 2.04 4.84 -32.35
N GLU A 261 0.76 4.85 -32.73
CA GLU A 261 0.18 5.86 -33.61
C GLU A 261 -0.80 6.73 -32.82
N GLY A 262 -0.42 8.00 -32.64
CA GLY A 262 -1.08 8.93 -31.76
C GLY A 262 -2.58 9.05 -32.03
N MET A 263 -3.39 9.04 -30.96
CA MET A 263 -4.54 9.93 -30.80
C MET A 263 -5.36 9.76 -29.51
N ASN A 264 -5.03 8.90 -28.54
CA ASN A 264 -5.81 8.84 -27.30
C ASN A 264 -4.94 8.77 -26.06
N GLN A 265 -5.15 9.69 -25.11
CA GLN A 265 -4.72 9.51 -23.72
C GLN A 265 -5.56 8.36 -23.13
N PRO A 266 -5.00 7.16 -22.91
CA PRO A 266 -5.78 6.00 -22.48
C PRO A 266 -6.44 6.20 -21.10
N LEU A 267 -5.91 7.11 -20.29
CA LEU A 267 -6.33 7.32 -18.90
C LEU A 267 -6.63 8.81 -18.64
N PRO A 268 -7.70 9.36 -19.25
CA PRO A 268 -8.00 10.79 -19.22
C PRO A 268 -8.52 11.28 -17.85
N SER A 269 -8.93 10.37 -16.97
CA SER A 269 -9.49 10.69 -15.65
C SER A 269 -8.55 10.35 -14.50
N LEU A 270 -7.31 9.93 -14.80
CA LEU A 270 -6.38 9.42 -13.79
C LEU A 270 -5.93 10.53 -12.82
N GLU A 271 -6.20 10.32 -11.54
CA GLU A 271 -5.82 11.21 -10.44
C GLU A 271 -4.71 10.57 -9.58
N THR A 272 -4.69 9.24 -9.48
CA THR A 272 -3.72 8.48 -8.67
C THR A 272 -3.11 7.34 -9.48
N LEU A 273 -1.79 7.36 -9.63
CA LEU A 273 -1.00 6.28 -10.21
C LEU A 273 -0.04 5.71 -9.17
N SER A 274 -0.14 4.40 -8.92
CA SER A 274 0.78 3.65 -8.08
C SER A 274 1.30 2.47 -8.88
N LEU A 275 2.60 2.46 -9.14
CA LEU A 275 3.27 1.37 -9.82
C LEU A 275 4.28 0.77 -8.86
N GLY A 276 4.00 -0.46 -8.47
CA GLY A 276 5.01 -1.39 -8.04
C GLY A 276 5.78 -1.93 -9.24
N PRO A 277 6.83 -2.69 -8.97
CA PRO A 277 8.01 -2.79 -9.82
C PRO A 277 7.78 -3.01 -11.31
N VAL A 278 8.01 -1.97 -12.09
CA VAL A 278 7.87 -1.95 -13.55
C VAL A 278 9.10 -1.27 -14.13
N SER A 279 9.66 -1.81 -15.22
CA SER A 279 10.74 -1.14 -15.94
C SER A 279 10.19 -0.10 -16.90
N PHE A 280 10.78 1.10 -16.87
CA PHE A 280 10.47 2.21 -17.79
C PHE A 280 11.54 2.43 -18.86
N TYR A 281 12.64 1.65 -18.85
CA TYR A 281 13.78 1.92 -19.73
C TYR A 281 13.42 1.87 -21.22
N GLY A 282 13.59 2.99 -21.90
CA GLY A 282 13.31 3.15 -23.33
C GLY A 282 11.84 3.39 -23.66
N MET A 283 11.04 3.79 -22.68
CA MET A 283 9.60 4.01 -22.76
C MET A 283 9.15 5.29 -22.02
N GLU A 284 10.09 6.05 -21.48
CA GLU A 284 9.84 7.15 -20.57
C GLU A 284 8.95 8.23 -21.21
N ALA A 285 9.24 8.59 -22.47
CA ALA A 285 8.48 9.58 -23.23
C ALA A 285 7.07 9.09 -23.60
N ASP A 286 6.93 7.82 -24.01
CA ASP A 286 5.65 7.23 -24.40
C ASP A 286 4.68 7.18 -23.21
N ILE A 287 5.19 6.77 -22.05
CA ILE A 287 4.41 6.74 -20.81
C ILE A 287 4.06 8.15 -20.36
N ALA A 288 5.00 9.10 -20.44
CA ALA A 288 4.71 10.50 -20.12
C ALA A 288 3.58 11.07 -21.00
N CYS A 289 3.55 10.72 -22.29
CA CYS A 289 2.48 11.14 -23.22
C CYS A 289 1.14 10.46 -22.96
N ALA A 290 1.15 9.20 -22.48
CA ALA A 290 -0.07 8.44 -22.19
C ALA A 290 -0.80 8.91 -20.91
N LEU A 291 -0.08 9.53 -19.98
CA LEU A 291 -0.64 9.97 -18.70
C LEU A 291 -1.32 11.35 -18.81
N ASN A 292 -2.49 11.51 -18.19
CA ASN A 292 -3.08 12.83 -18.01
C ASN A 292 -2.40 13.60 -16.87
N LEU A 293 -1.36 14.35 -17.22
CA LEU A 293 -0.54 15.11 -16.28
C LEU A 293 -1.26 16.29 -15.61
N GLU A 294 -2.36 16.77 -16.19
CA GLU A 294 -3.13 17.89 -15.62
C GLU A 294 -3.97 17.47 -14.41
N ARG A 295 -4.41 16.21 -14.38
CA ARG A 295 -5.27 15.66 -13.33
C ARG A 295 -4.51 14.83 -12.29
N LEU A 296 -3.33 14.33 -12.63
CA LEU A 296 -2.54 13.49 -11.73
C LEU A 296 -2.17 14.25 -10.44
N ARG A 297 -2.67 13.76 -9.30
CA ARG A 297 -2.44 14.29 -7.94
C ARG A 297 -1.49 13.43 -7.14
N THR A 298 -1.51 12.12 -7.35
CA THR A 298 -0.67 11.18 -6.61
C THR A 298 0.12 10.30 -7.57
N LEU A 299 1.43 10.26 -7.37
CA LEU A 299 2.35 9.41 -8.10
C LEU A 299 3.19 8.60 -7.10
N LYS A 300 3.08 7.27 -7.17
CA LYS A 300 3.85 6.34 -6.35
C LYS A 300 4.62 5.39 -7.24
N LEU A 301 5.94 5.40 -7.13
CA LEU A 301 6.83 4.54 -7.90
C LEU A 301 7.65 3.71 -6.91
N GLN A 302 7.36 2.42 -6.85
CA GLN A 302 8.02 1.49 -5.94
C GLN A 302 8.89 0.53 -6.74
N ASN A 303 10.20 0.63 -6.54
CA ASN A 303 11.22 -0.25 -7.10
C ASN A 303 11.12 -0.37 -8.64
N CYS A 304 10.82 0.73 -9.31
CA CYS A 304 10.67 0.79 -10.77
C CYS A 304 11.98 1.23 -11.45
N PRO A 305 12.67 0.35 -12.20
CA PRO A 305 13.87 0.73 -12.94
C PRO A 305 13.56 1.77 -14.03
N GLY A 306 14.39 2.81 -14.15
CA GLY A 306 14.16 3.91 -15.11
C GLY A 306 13.19 4.99 -14.63
N CYS A 307 12.68 4.94 -13.39
CA CYS A 307 11.72 5.91 -12.88
C CYS A 307 12.21 7.37 -12.96
N PHE A 308 13.50 7.66 -12.76
CA PHE A 308 14.00 9.03 -12.87
C PHE A 308 14.01 9.56 -14.31
N GLY A 309 14.23 8.69 -15.30
CA GLY A 309 14.06 9.07 -16.71
C GLY A 309 12.61 9.38 -17.03
N LEU A 310 11.66 8.63 -16.45
CA LEU A 310 10.24 8.96 -16.52
C LEU A 310 9.95 10.32 -15.86
N LEU A 311 10.49 10.61 -14.67
CA LEU A 311 10.30 11.91 -14.02
C LEU A 311 10.88 13.07 -14.86
N GLU A 312 12.01 12.87 -15.51
CA GLU A 312 12.59 13.85 -16.44
C GLU A 312 11.68 14.06 -17.66
N ALA A 313 11.19 12.99 -18.29
CA ALA A 313 10.24 13.06 -19.39
C ALA A 313 8.91 13.73 -18.98
N LEU A 314 8.44 13.49 -17.76
CA LEU A 314 7.25 14.17 -17.20
C LEU A 314 7.49 15.67 -16.99
N ALA A 315 8.69 16.06 -16.55
CA ALA A 315 9.06 17.46 -16.40
C ALA A 315 9.13 18.16 -17.77
N GLU A 316 9.62 17.48 -18.80
CA GLU A 316 9.81 18.05 -20.15
C GLU A 316 8.54 18.05 -21.01
N SER A 317 7.67 17.05 -20.85
CA SER A 317 6.43 16.91 -21.63
C SER A 317 5.32 17.88 -21.24
N THR A 318 5.47 18.58 -20.11
CA THR A 318 4.40 19.40 -19.55
C THR A 318 4.44 20.83 -20.06
N LYS A 319 3.48 21.20 -20.92
CA LYS A 319 3.24 22.60 -21.31
C LYS A 319 2.57 23.43 -20.20
N LYS A 320 2.00 22.76 -19.18
CA LYS A 320 1.31 23.35 -18.03
C LYS A 320 1.90 22.77 -16.75
N PRO A 321 1.95 23.52 -15.64
CA PRO A 321 2.53 23.03 -14.40
C PRO A 321 1.77 21.82 -13.86
N LEU A 322 2.51 20.80 -13.42
CA LEU A 322 1.97 19.64 -12.73
C LEU A 322 1.22 20.07 -11.48
N ARG A 323 0.22 19.27 -11.12
CA ARG A 323 -0.68 19.53 -9.99
C ARG A 323 -0.59 18.45 -8.91
N LEU A 324 0.58 17.83 -8.85
CA LEU A 324 0.90 16.72 -7.97
C LEU A 324 0.93 17.19 -6.51
N THR A 325 0.15 16.53 -5.66
CA THR A 325 0.09 16.78 -4.21
C THR A 325 0.85 15.73 -3.42
N THR A 326 1.00 14.51 -3.97
CA THR A 326 1.71 13.40 -3.32
C THR A 326 2.69 12.73 -4.26
N LEU A 327 3.95 12.65 -3.83
CA LEU A 327 5.00 11.91 -4.53
C LEU A 327 5.62 10.88 -3.59
N GLU A 328 5.64 9.62 -4.02
CA GLU A 328 6.28 8.52 -3.32
C GLU A 328 7.28 7.84 -4.26
N ILE A 329 8.54 7.79 -3.86
CA ILE A 329 9.57 7.06 -4.60
C ILE A 329 10.30 6.13 -3.64
N THR A 330 10.21 4.84 -3.92
CA THR A 330 10.95 3.80 -3.23
C THR A 330 11.86 3.10 -4.22
N LEU A 331 13.12 2.92 -3.87
CA LEU A 331 14.11 2.36 -4.78
C LEU A 331 15.14 1.54 -3.98
N ASN A 332 14.84 0.26 -3.82
CA ASN A 332 15.70 -0.74 -3.22
C ASN A 332 16.58 -1.37 -4.31
N LEU A 333 17.82 -0.88 -4.45
CA LEU A 333 18.81 -1.42 -5.37
C LEU A 333 19.50 -2.65 -4.76
N SER A 334 18.76 -3.74 -4.50
CA SER A 334 19.37 -5.04 -4.15
C SER A 334 19.92 -5.78 -5.37
N ILE A 335 19.63 -5.31 -6.59
CA ILE A 335 20.10 -5.95 -7.81
C ILE A 335 21.49 -5.44 -8.20
N ASN A 336 22.47 -6.34 -8.09
CA ASN A 336 23.72 -6.41 -8.84
C ASN A 336 23.77 -5.49 -10.09
N ASN A 337 24.11 -4.22 -9.88
CA ASN A 337 24.41 -3.32 -10.98
C ASN A 337 25.80 -2.73 -10.75
N ARG A 338 26.80 -3.45 -11.28
CA ARG A 338 28.13 -2.95 -11.64
C ARG A 338 28.10 -1.73 -12.60
N LYS A 339 26.91 -1.15 -12.86
CA LYS A 339 26.65 0.05 -13.65
C LYS A 339 26.27 1.28 -12.80
N LEU A 340 26.74 1.36 -11.54
CA LEU A 340 26.63 2.55 -10.67
C LEU A 340 27.08 3.88 -11.33
N ARG A 341 27.86 3.83 -12.43
CA ARG A 341 28.25 5.00 -13.23
C ARG A 341 27.13 5.62 -14.08
N ARG A 342 25.98 4.96 -14.27
CA ARG A 342 24.81 5.53 -14.98
C ARG A 342 23.91 6.40 -14.11
N PHE A 343 24.25 6.60 -12.83
CA PHE A 343 23.37 7.21 -11.83
C PHE A 343 23.74 8.66 -11.48
N ASP A 344 24.78 9.25 -12.07
CA ASP A 344 25.27 10.58 -11.68
C ASP A 344 24.30 11.72 -12.07
N ASN A 345 23.45 11.53 -13.10
CA ASN A 345 22.45 12.52 -13.51
C ASN A 345 21.10 12.39 -12.76
N ILE A 346 20.90 11.34 -11.97
CA ILE A 346 19.62 11.08 -11.30
C ILE A 346 19.22 12.20 -10.33
N PRO A 347 20.11 12.68 -9.44
CA PRO A 347 19.72 13.74 -8.52
C PRO A 347 19.36 15.04 -9.25
N ALA A 348 20.07 15.37 -10.33
CA ALA A 348 19.79 16.55 -11.15
C ALA A 348 18.43 16.44 -11.87
N ALA A 349 18.12 15.30 -12.48
CA ALA A 349 16.83 15.03 -13.10
C ALA A 349 15.69 15.14 -12.08
N PHE A 350 15.87 14.54 -10.90
CA PHE A 350 14.90 14.61 -9.82
C PHE A 350 14.67 16.04 -9.32
N SER A 351 15.75 16.80 -9.11
CA SER A 351 15.67 18.21 -8.72
C SER A 351 15.01 19.07 -9.80
N ARG A 352 15.21 18.80 -11.10
CA ARG A 352 14.50 19.49 -12.19
C ARG A 352 13.01 19.20 -12.15
N PHE A 353 12.64 17.94 -11.93
CA PHE A 353 11.23 17.54 -11.79
C PHE A 353 10.54 18.24 -10.62
N LEU A 354 11.15 18.27 -9.43
CA LEU A 354 10.56 18.93 -8.25
C LEU A 354 10.40 20.45 -8.42
N ARG A 355 11.23 21.07 -9.26
CA ARG A 355 11.13 22.51 -9.60
C ARG A 355 10.03 22.81 -10.61
N ALA A 356 9.51 21.82 -11.33
CA ALA A 356 8.50 22.02 -12.37
C ALA A 356 7.10 22.36 -11.80
N PHE A 357 6.90 22.23 -10.48
CA PHE A 357 5.62 22.51 -9.82
C PHE A 357 5.81 22.92 -8.35
N HIS A 358 4.76 23.50 -7.76
CA HIS A 358 4.76 24.04 -6.38
C HIS A 358 3.55 23.55 -5.55
N SER A 359 2.88 22.48 -5.99
CA SER A 359 1.64 21.96 -5.37
C SER A 359 1.85 20.79 -4.40
N LEU A 360 3.11 20.39 -4.14
CA LEU A 360 3.40 19.18 -3.38
C LEU A 360 3.12 19.37 -1.89
N GLU A 361 2.25 18.53 -1.33
CA GLU A 361 1.94 18.50 0.10
C GLU A 361 2.64 17.34 0.82
N ASN A 362 2.86 16.22 0.12
CA ASN A 362 3.40 14.98 0.68
C ASN A 362 4.57 14.48 -0.18
N LEU A 363 5.76 14.36 0.43
CA LEU A 363 6.95 13.83 -0.21
C LEU A 363 7.52 12.65 0.59
N PHE A 364 7.55 11.48 -0.03
CA PHE A 364 8.01 10.25 0.61
C PHE A 364 9.12 9.60 -0.22
N LEU A 365 10.33 9.57 0.33
CA LEU A 365 11.53 9.09 -0.32
C LEU A 365 12.16 7.94 0.46
N PHE A 366 12.32 6.80 -0.19
CA PHE A 366 13.13 5.69 0.28
C PHE A 366 14.16 5.37 -0.80
N LEU A 367 15.36 5.94 -0.66
CA LEU A 367 16.38 5.94 -1.71
C LEU A 367 17.75 5.57 -1.15
N PRO A 368 18.67 5.07 -1.98
CA PRO A 368 20.08 4.93 -1.61
C PRO A 368 20.66 6.27 -1.14
N LYS A 369 21.44 6.27 -0.05
CA LYS A 369 22.01 7.49 0.54
C LYS A 369 22.81 8.33 -0.46
N ARG A 370 23.54 7.68 -1.39
CA ARG A 370 24.29 8.37 -2.45
C ARG A 370 23.39 9.21 -3.36
N ILE A 371 22.19 8.71 -3.68
CA ILE A 371 21.23 9.47 -4.50
C ILE A 371 20.70 10.65 -3.69
N LEU A 372 20.26 10.41 -2.45
CA LEU A 372 19.78 11.47 -1.55
C LEU A 372 20.82 12.58 -1.34
N ALA A 373 22.09 12.23 -1.19
CA ALA A 373 23.17 13.19 -0.98
C ALA A 373 23.39 14.11 -2.19
N GLY A 374 23.01 13.69 -3.40
CA GLY A 374 23.08 14.53 -4.58
C GLY A 374 21.83 15.39 -4.82
N ILE A 375 20.74 15.16 -4.10
CA ILE A 375 19.49 15.92 -4.29
C ILE A 375 19.68 17.31 -3.69
N ASP A 376 19.32 18.32 -4.47
CA ASP A 376 19.30 19.70 -4.02
C ASP A 376 18.09 19.96 -3.10
N ALA A 377 18.36 20.45 -1.89
CA ALA A 377 17.31 20.79 -0.93
C ALA A 377 16.40 21.89 -1.45
N ASP A 378 16.93 22.87 -2.20
CA ASP A 378 16.13 23.99 -2.74
C ASP A 378 15.06 23.50 -3.72
N ALA A 379 15.32 22.38 -4.40
CA ALA A 379 14.32 21.78 -5.28
C ALA A 379 13.12 21.22 -4.51
N ILE A 380 13.35 20.65 -3.32
CA ILE A 380 12.26 20.22 -2.42
C ILE A 380 11.59 21.45 -1.81
N LEU A 381 12.40 22.43 -1.37
CA LEU A 381 11.92 23.65 -0.74
C LEU A 381 11.07 24.53 -1.67
N ASN A 382 11.18 24.36 -2.99
CA ASN A 382 10.32 24.99 -3.99
C ASN A 382 8.82 24.78 -3.75
N ASN A 383 8.44 23.75 -2.99
CA ASN A 383 7.06 23.45 -2.63
C ASN A 383 6.65 24.01 -1.25
N HIS A 384 7.49 24.81 -0.59
CA HIS A 384 7.07 25.56 0.60
C HIS A 384 6.18 26.77 0.26
N PRO A 385 5.26 27.15 1.17
CA PRO A 385 4.96 26.50 2.46
C PRO A 385 3.99 25.32 2.35
N GLY A 386 3.59 24.91 1.13
CA GLY A 386 2.59 23.87 0.88
C GLY A 386 2.99 22.45 1.33
N LEU A 387 4.28 22.15 1.45
CA LEU A 387 4.78 20.86 1.91
C LEU A 387 4.45 20.62 3.40
N ARG A 388 3.60 19.63 3.68
CA ARG A 388 3.09 19.32 5.03
C ARG A 388 3.63 18.03 5.61
N ARG A 389 3.91 17.02 4.78
CA ARG A 389 4.41 15.70 5.22
C ARG A 389 5.67 15.34 4.44
N LEU A 390 6.73 15.02 5.16
CA LEU A 390 8.02 14.66 4.60
C LEU A 390 8.51 13.36 5.23
N LEU A 391 8.75 12.34 4.42
CA LEU A 391 9.43 11.12 4.83
C LEU A 391 10.70 10.94 4.00
N ILE A 392 11.87 10.92 4.64
CA ILE A 392 13.14 10.68 3.96
C ILE A 392 13.87 9.52 4.65
N HIS A 393 14.14 8.49 3.87
CA HIS A 393 14.87 7.31 4.31
C HIS A 393 16.02 7.03 3.36
N GLY A 394 17.24 7.18 3.88
CA GLY A 394 18.48 6.74 3.22
C GLY A 394 18.91 5.36 3.69
N PHE A 395 19.33 4.50 2.76
CA PHE A 395 20.00 3.23 3.09
C PHE A 395 21.33 3.10 2.34
N VAL A 396 22.26 2.33 2.90
CA VAL A 396 23.55 1.98 2.29
C VAL A 396 23.57 0.49 2.00
N TYR A 397 24.01 0.12 0.80
CA TYR A 397 24.16 -1.28 0.39
C TYR A 397 25.44 -1.88 0.99
N ARG A 398 25.49 -3.22 1.07
CA ARG A 398 26.33 -4.10 1.90
C ARG A 398 27.87 -4.04 1.67
N GLU A 399 28.47 -2.89 1.33
CA GLU A 399 29.91 -2.76 1.04
C GLU A 399 30.65 -1.62 1.78
N LEU A 400 30.01 -0.87 2.70
CA LEU A 400 30.75 0.13 3.49
C LEU A 400 30.53 -0.07 4.99
N THR A 401 31.49 -0.74 5.59
CA THR A 401 31.69 -0.91 7.04
C THR A 401 31.95 0.43 7.71
N VAL A 402 30.91 1.21 8.04
CA VAL A 402 30.99 2.20 9.13
C VAL A 402 29.60 2.38 9.75
N ALA A 403 29.58 2.41 11.08
CA ALA A 403 28.43 2.67 11.94
C ALA A 403 27.72 4.04 11.71
N ASP A 404 28.24 4.90 10.82
CA ASP A 404 27.70 6.22 10.45
C ASP A 404 26.93 6.24 9.11
N SER A 405 26.68 5.08 8.53
CA SER A 405 26.27 4.99 7.12
C SER A 405 24.77 5.18 6.87
N ASN A 406 23.87 4.92 7.82
CA ASN A 406 22.42 4.97 7.60
C ASN A 406 21.75 6.25 8.13
N GLY A 407 21.12 7.05 7.26
CA GLY A 407 20.28 8.18 7.65
C GLY A 407 20.14 9.27 6.59
N VAL A 408 19.35 10.30 6.89
CA VAL A 408 19.16 11.48 6.02
C VAL A 408 20.48 12.26 5.91
N PRO A 409 21.00 12.51 4.70
CA PRO A 409 22.19 13.34 4.47
C PRO A 409 22.06 14.76 5.04
N ASP A 410 23.17 15.36 5.49
CA ASP A 410 23.16 16.70 6.11
C ASP A 410 22.73 17.81 5.16
N ASN A 411 23.07 17.69 3.86
CA ASN A 411 22.64 18.63 2.82
C ASN A 411 21.12 18.69 2.64
N LEU A 412 20.39 17.66 3.08
CA LEU A 412 18.92 17.68 3.12
C LEU A 412 18.41 17.95 4.53
N PHE A 413 19.00 17.35 5.55
CA PHE A 413 18.48 17.40 6.92
C PHE A 413 18.39 18.82 7.46
N GLN A 414 19.47 19.61 7.38
CA GLN A 414 19.49 20.95 7.95
C GLN A 414 18.61 21.94 7.17
N PRO A 415 18.71 22.04 5.83
CA PRO A 415 17.89 23.01 5.08
C PRO A 415 16.40 22.71 5.13
N LEU A 416 15.98 21.43 5.14
CA LEU A 416 14.56 21.06 5.10
C LEU A 416 13.84 21.21 6.45
N LEU A 417 14.58 21.16 7.56
CA LEU A 417 14.00 21.14 8.90
C LEU A 417 14.20 22.45 9.67
N THR A 418 15.25 23.22 9.39
CA THR A 418 15.50 24.49 10.09
C THR A 418 14.36 25.47 9.83
N GLY A 419 13.63 25.87 10.88
CA GLY A 419 12.48 26.77 10.77
C GLY A 419 11.31 26.27 9.94
N SER A 420 11.25 24.97 9.66
CA SER A 420 10.29 24.40 8.72
C SER A 420 8.88 24.31 9.30
N SER A 421 7.88 24.59 8.46
CA SER A 421 6.45 24.44 8.75
C SER A 421 5.91 23.03 8.47
N ILE A 422 6.78 22.07 8.12
CA ILE A 422 6.38 20.69 7.86
C ILE A 422 5.78 20.08 9.12
N MET A 423 4.53 19.64 9.04
CA MET A 423 3.78 19.13 10.19
C MET A 423 4.18 17.70 10.56
N CYS A 424 4.51 16.85 9.59
CA CYS A 424 4.84 15.44 9.82
C CYS A 424 6.20 15.12 9.21
N VAL A 425 7.14 14.68 10.04
CA VAL A 425 8.50 14.35 9.61
C VAL A 425 8.77 12.88 9.93
N GLY A 426 9.22 12.13 8.93
CA GLY A 426 9.59 10.73 9.04
C GLY A 426 11.03 10.55 8.59
N ALA A 427 11.89 10.00 9.45
CA ALA A 427 13.28 9.81 9.11
C ALA A 427 13.84 8.52 9.72
N ARG A 428 14.75 7.88 8.99
CA ARG A 428 15.69 6.93 9.58
C ARG A 428 16.89 7.71 10.09
N LEU A 429 17.17 7.60 11.38
CA LEU A 429 18.28 8.29 12.03
C LEU A 429 18.98 7.32 12.98
N HIS A 430 20.28 7.55 13.20
CA HIS A 430 21.05 6.81 14.19
C HIS A 430 20.82 7.40 15.58
N VAL A 431 20.33 6.59 16.52
CA VAL A 431 19.80 7.06 17.82
C VAL A 431 20.82 7.87 18.62
N ARG A 432 22.12 7.51 18.55
CA ARG A 432 23.18 8.19 19.32
C ARG A 432 23.45 9.64 18.92
N THR A 433 23.21 10.01 17.67
CA THR A 433 23.51 11.36 17.15
C THR A 433 22.26 12.20 16.93
N MET A 434 21.06 11.68 17.27
CA MET A 434 19.80 12.38 17.07
C MET A 434 19.74 13.69 17.84
N ILE A 435 19.95 13.67 19.16
CA ILE A 435 19.80 14.88 19.99
C ILE A 435 20.73 15.99 19.48
N GLU A 436 22.00 15.69 19.19
CA GLU A 436 22.97 16.67 18.71
C GLU A 436 22.59 17.28 17.37
N ARG A 437 22.16 16.46 16.40
CA ARG A 437 21.76 16.95 15.07
C ARG A 437 20.53 17.85 15.15
N TRP A 438 19.53 17.45 15.93
CA TRP A 438 18.33 18.25 16.09
C TRP A 438 18.56 19.50 16.94
N LYS A 439 19.47 19.45 17.92
CA LYS A 439 19.88 20.63 18.71
C LYS A 439 20.58 21.72 17.89
N LYS A 440 21.19 21.38 16.75
CA LYS A 440 21.81 22.35 15.83
C LYS A 440 20.80 23.12 14.98
N LEU A 441 19.54 22.67 14.90
CA LEU A 441 18.50 23.34 14.12
C LEU A 441 18.02 24.61 14.84
N SER A 442 18.36 25.78 14.30
CA SER A 442 17.90 27.06 14.81
C SER A 442 17.43 27.95 13.65
N PRO A 443 16.14 28.31 13.58
CA PRO A 443 15.06 27.96 14.50
C PRO A 443 14.65 26.47 14.47
N ARG A 444 14.00 26.01 15.55
CA ARG A 444 13.49 24.63 15.69
C ARG A 444 12.35 24.35 14.68
N PRO A 445 12.23 23.11 14.17
CA PRO A 445 11.09 22.73 13.34
C PRO A 445 9.78 22.73 14.12
N LEU A 446 8.68 23.07 13.44
CA LEU A 446 7.33 23.13 14.02
C LEU A 446 6.52 21.85 13.76
N CYS A 447 7.19 20.70 13.63
CA CYS A 447 6.53 19.43 13.34
C CYS A 447 5.70 18.94 14.53
N LYS A 448 4.48 18.47 14.25
CA LYS A 448 3.53 17.90 15.21
C LYS A 448 3.66 16.40 15.36
N LEU A 449 4.06 15.70 14.29
CA LEU A 449 4.34 14.27 14.30
C LEU A 449 5.77 14.00 13.85
N LEU A 450 6.51 13.26 14.67
CA LEU A 450 7.84 12.77 14.34
C LEU A 450 7.85 11.23 14.31
N HIS A 451 8.15 10.65 13.16
CA HIS A 451 8.34 9.21 12.98
C HIS A 451 9.82 8.85 12.87
N LEU A 452 10.31 8.13 13.86
CA LEU A 452 11.66 7.55 13.87
C LEU A 452 11.61 6.10 13.45
N ARG A 453 12.15 5.82 12.26
CA ARG A 453 12.22 4.46 11.72
C ARG A 453 13.49 3.76 12.18
N VAL A 454 13.32 2.59 12.80
CA VAL A 454 14.43 1.71 13.18
C VAL A 454 14.21 0.33 12.55
N ARG A 455 15.21 -0.13 11.79
CA ARG A 455 15.44 -1.57 11.60
C ARG A 455 16.50 -1.98 12.61
N PRO A 456 16.36 -3.11 13.32
CA PRO A 456 17.50 -3.72 14.00
C PRO A 456 18.58 -3.96 12.94
N ASP A 457 19.76 -3.41 13.16
CA ASP A 457 20.83 -3.38 12.17
C ASP A 457 21.35 -4.81 11.92
N PRO A 458 21.21 -5.40 10.71
CA PRO A 458 21.65 -6.77 10.46
C PRO A 458 23.18 -6.90 10.48
N GLY A 459 23.93 -5.80 10.37
CA GLY A 459 25.39 -5.76 10.39
C GLY A 459 26.04 -6.12 11.74
N PHE A 460 25.28 -6.25 12.83
CA PHE A 460 25.79 -6.69 14.13
C PHE A 460 25.68 -8.21 14.35
N ILE A 461 25.19 -8.97 13.36
CA ILE A 461 24.90 -10.41 13.48
C ILE A 461 25.94 -11.29 12.75
N GLN A 462 26.96 -10.69 12.11
CA GLN A 462 28.01 -11.45 11.39
C GLN A 462 29.40 -11.36 12.06
N GLY A 463 29.44 -11.48 13.39
CA GLY A 463 30.67 -11.82 14.12
C GLY A 463 30.56 -13.25 14.68
N PRO A 464 31.64 -14.04 14.82
CA PRO A 464 31.58 -15.42 15.28
C PRO A 464 31.25 -15.59 16.78
N GLU A 465 30.86 -14.54 17.49
CA GLU A 465 30.73 -14.53 18.95
C GLU A 465 29.28 -14.71 19.45
N PRO A 466 29.08 -15.31 20.64
CA PRO A 466 27.79 -15.85 21.08
C PRO A 466 26.66 -14.80 21.12
N ILE A 467 25.58 -15.15 20.41
CA ILE A 467 24.53 -14.26 19.86
C ILE A 467 23.50 -13.74 20.89
N THR A 468 23.58 -14.10 22.17
CA THR A 468 22.52 -13.77 23.15
C THR A 468 22.81 -12.55 24.02
N GLN A 469 24.02 -12.40 24.58
CA GLN A 469 24.30 -11.30 25.53
C GLN A 469 24.48 -9.91 24.88
N ASN A 470 25.00 -9.86 23.65
CA ASN A 470 25.19 -8.57 22.94
C ASN A 470 23.87 -7.99 22.43
N ARG A 471 22.90 -8.84 22.06
CA ARG A 471 21.61 -8.41 21.52
C ARG A 471 20.80 -7.66 22.57
N ASP A 472 20.72 -8.17 23.79
CA ASP A 472 19.98 -7.53 24.88
C ASP A 472 20.64 -6.22 25.34
N ARG A 473 21.97 -6.16 25.39
CA ARG A 473 22.71 -4.92 25.70
C ARG A 473 22.55 -3.84 24.62
N LEU A 474 22.54 -4.23 23.35
CA LEU A 474 22.35 -3.31 22.20
C LEU A 474 20.91 -2.79 22.12
N ILE A 475 19.92 -3.65 22.37
CA ILE A 475 18.51 -3.25 22.48
C ILE A 475 18.33 -2.27 23.64
N ASN A 476 18.91 -2.56 24.81
CA ASN A 476 18.83 -1.69 25.98
C ASN A 476 19.48 -0.31 25.76
N THR A 477 20.66 -0.25 25.12
CA THR A 477 21.31 1.04 24.81
C THR A 477 20.56 1.85 23.75
N GLY A 478 19.94 1.19 22.76
CA GLY A 478 19.08 1.85 21.78
C GLY A 478 17.79 2.41 22.40
N LEU A 479 17.16 1.66 23.31
CA LEU A 479 15.97 2.09 24.04
C LEU A 479 16.26 3.27 24.98
N ILE A 480 17.36 3.23 25.73
CA ILE A 480 17.78 4.35 26.60
C ILE A 480 17.98 5.62 25.77
N SER A 481 18.77 5.52 24.68
CA SER A 481 19.03 6.68 23.81
C SER A 481 17.74 7.23 23.17
N MET A 482 16.77 6.37 22.89
CA MET A 482 15.46 6.77 22.37
C MET A 482 14.61 7.46 23.44
N LEU A 483 14.59 6.96 24.67
CA LEU A 483 13.89 7.61 25.78
C LEU A 483 14.54 8.96 26.13
N ASP A 484 15.87 9.07 26.10
CA ASP A 484 16.59 10.33 26.27
C ASP A 484 16.21 11.34 25.17
N PHE A 485 16.15 10.88 23.91
CA PHE A 485 15.67 11.71 22.81
C PHE A 485 14.21 12.12 23.00
N THR A 486 13.34 11.20 23.42
CA THR A 486 11.92 11.48 23.65
C THR A 486 11.74 12.52 24.75
N LYS A 487 12.46 12.38 25.88
CA LYS A 487 12.49 13.35 26.97
C LYS A 487 12.96 14.72 26.48
N TRP A 488 14.04 14.78 25.72
CA TRP A 488 14.52 16.03 25.14
C TRP A 488 13.49 16.63 24.17
N ALA A 489 12.93 15.83 23.26
CA ALA A 489 12.03 16.30 22.21
C ALA A 489 10.75 16.93 22.76
N PHE A 490 10.22 16.42 23.87
CA PHE A 490 9.05 17.01 24.54
C PHE A 490 9.39 18.09 25.59
N SER A 491 10.67 18.33 25.89
CA SER A 491 11.09 19.40 26.80
C SER A 491 10.98 20.79 26.17
N ASP A 492 11.09 21.83 26.99
CA ASP A 492 11.05 23.23 26.56
C ASP A 492 12.17 23.59 25.57
N ASP A 493 13.33 22.92 25.68
CA ASP A 493 14.48 23.06 24.76
C ASP A 493 14.37 22.19 23.49
N GLY A 494 13.29 21.40 23.41
CA GLY A 494 13.06 20.37 22.41
C GLY A 494 12.35 20.89 21.16
N LEU A 495 11.26 20.21 20.81
CA LEU A 495 10.42 20.50 19.66
C LEU A 495 9.10 21.14 20.15
N PRO A 496 8.87 22.44 19.88
CA PRO A 496 7.81 23.18 20.55
C PRO A 496 6.41 22.66 20.22
N GLU A 497 6.17 22.34 18.94
CA GLU A 497 4.84 21.92 18.46
C GLU A 497 4.63 20.41 18.45
N LEU A 498 5.60 19.63 18.94
CA LEU A 498 5.51 18.17 18.89
C LEU A 498 4.35 17.65 19.74
N GLN A 499 3.47 16.86 19.11
CA GLN A 499 2.30 16.23 19.73
C GLN A 499 2.45 14.71 19.80
N VAL A 500 3.01 14.09 18.76
CA VAL A 500 3.18 12.63 18.65
C VAL A 500 4.60 12.29 18.22
N LEU A 501 5.25 11.42 18.98
CA LEU A 501 6.49 10.74 18.59
C LEU A 501 6.19 9.27 18.37
N ALA A 502 6.38 8.81 17.14
CA ALA A 502 6.21 7.43 16.74
C ALA A 502 7.57 6.79 16.49
N TRP A 503 7.84 5.66 17.12
CA TRP A 503 9.09 4.92 16.98
C TRP A 503 8.80 3.48 16.57
N GLY A 504 9.44 3.05 15.47
CA GLY A 504 9.34 1.67 14.99
C GLY A 504 8.92 1.54 13.52
N MET A 505 8.51 0.32 13.16
CA MET A 505 8.07 -0.05 11.82
C MET A 505 6.57 -0.38 11.84
N PHE A 506 5.77 0.52 11.26
CA PHE A 506 4.33 0.33 11.14
C PHE A 506 4.00 -0.44 9.85
N SER A 507 3.16 -1.48 9.93
CA SER A 507 2.38 -1.98 8.78
C SER A 507 0.90 -1.85 9.08
N ARG A 508 0.08 -1.98 8.02
CA ARG A 508 -1.35 -2.19 8.15
C ARG A 508 -1.71 -3.49 8.89
N ASP A 509 -0.81 -4.48 8.86
CA ASP A 509 -1.07 -5.85 9.34
C ASP A 509 -0.22 -6.26 10.57
N THR A 510 0.66 -5.39 11.09
CA THR A 510 1.37 -5.67 12.35
C THR A 510 0.58 -5.17 13.55
N PRO A 511 0.53 -5.95 14.64
CA PRO A 511 0.13 -5.43 15.94
C PRO A 511 1.00 -4.21 16.28
N LEU A 512 0.37 -3.16 16.82
CA LEU A 512 1.06 -1.96 17.31
C LEU A 512 2.09 -2.27 18.41
N ASP A 513 2.05 -3.48 18.98
CA ASP A 513 2.79 -3.92 20.17
C ASP A 513 4.33 -3.86 20.03
N ASN A 514 4.86 -3.84 18.80
CA ASN A 514 6.29 -3.67 18.55
C ASN A 514 6.71 -2.22 18.27
N ASN A 515 5.77 -1.28 18.29
CA ASN A 515 6.00 0.13 18.06
C ASN A 515 5.80 0.92 19.36
N MET A 516 6.60 1.95 19.57
CA MET A 516 6.47 2.83 20.71
C MET A 516 5.86 4.15 20.27
N LEU A 517 4.80 4.57 20.96
CA LEU A 517 4.07 5.79 20.67
C LEU A 517 4.04 6.64 21.92
N PHE A 518 4.43 7.91 21.79
CA PHE A 518 4.43 8.88 22.86
C PHE A 518 3.67 10.13 22.45
N CYS A 519 3.02 10.77 23.41
CA CYS A 519 2.38 12.06 23.24
C CYS A 519 2.74 13.02 24.37
N ARG A 520 2.56 14.32 24.10
CA ARG A 520 2.81 15.39 25.07
C ARG A 520 1.87 15.27 26.28
N SER A 521 2.40 15.52 27.46
CA SER A 521 1.66 15.67 28.73
C SER A 521 2.11 16.93 29.46
N GLU A 522 1.41 17.32 30.53
CA GLU A 522 1.75 18.52 31.32
C GLU A 522 3.20 18.48 31.82
N ASP A 523 3.66 17.34 32.34
CA ASP A 523 5.02 17.17 32.87
C ASP A 523 6.04 16.59 31.86
N GLY A 524 5.74 16.66 30.55
CA GLY A 524 6.64 16.18 29.50
C GLY A 524 5.95 15.24 28.49
N PHE A 525 6.08 13.92 28.67
CA PHE A 525 5.49 12.94 27.76
C PHE A 525 4.89 11.73 28.48
N LYS A 526 3.93 11.08 27.82
CA LYS A 526 3.31 9.81 28.25
C LYS A 526 3.12 8.86 27.08
N PRO A 527 2.94 7.55 27.30
CA PRO A 527 2.55 6.62 26.25
C PRO A 527 1.24 7.06 25.59
N LEU A 528 1.20 7.04 24.26
CA LEU A 528 0.00 7.39 23.51
C LEU A 528 -0.98 6.21 23.54
N THR A 529 -2.20 6.48 24.00
CA THR A 529 -3.28 5.50 24.07
C THR A 529 -4.51 5.98 23.32
N ARG A 530 -5.51 5.11 23.15
CA ARG A 530 -6.80 5.49 22.56
C ARG A 530 -7.61 6.49 23.40
N ALA A 531 -7.28 6.64 24.68
CA ALA A 531 -7.91 7.63 25.54
C ALA A 531 -7.48 9.06 25.16
N ASP A 532 -6.34 9.20 24.47
CA ASP A 532 -5.79 10.47 24.03
C ASP A 532 -6.37 10.87 22.66
N VAL A 533 -7.69 11.05 22.61
CA VAL A 533 -8.51 11.14 21.38
C VAL A 533 -7.85 12.01 20.29
N TYR A 534 -7.46 13.24 20.62
CA TYR A 534 -6.91 14.16 19.63
C TYR A 534 -5.54 13.70 19.07
N ALA A 535 -4.62 13.25 19.94
CA ALA A 535 -3.32 12.77 19.50
C ALA A 535 -3.42 11.42 18.77
N TRP A 536 -4.35 10.57 19.19
CA TRP A 536 -4.66 9.30 18.56
C TRP A 536 -5.24 9.50 17.16
N ASP A 537 -6.22 10.38 17.00
CA ASP A 537 -6.83 10.70 15.72
C ASP A 537 -5.79 11.32 14.77
N PHE A 538 -4.97 12.24 15.27
CA PHE A 538 -3.88 12.82 14.49
C PHE A 538 -2.87 11.76 14.03
N PHE A 539 -2.50 10.82 14.90
CA PHE A 539 -1.66 9.68 14.54
C PHE A 539 -2.33 8.81 13.44
N GLN A 540 -3.60 8.45 13.61
CA GLN A 540 -4.36 7.64 12.66
C GLN A 540 -4.49 8.29 11.28
N GLN A 541 -4.73 9.61 11.24
CA GLN A 541 -4.82 10.40 9.99
C GLN A 541 -3.51 10.44 9.18
N ASN A 542 -2.39 10.03 9.77
CA ASN A 542 -1.07 10.00 9.15
C ASN A 542 -0.50 8.56 9.02
N MET A 543 -1.32 7.53 9.21
CA MET A 543 -0.88 6.12 9.09
C MET A 543 -0.39 5.74 7.69
N ASP A 544 -0.86 6.42 6.64
CA ASP A 544 -0.39 6.24 5.27
C ASP A 544 1.12 6.54 5.14
N MET A 545 1.60 7.60 5.79
CA MET A 545 3.02 7.95 5.86
C MET A 545 3.82 6.93 6.66
N LEU A 546 3.28 6.48 7.80
CA LEU A 546 3.97 5.57 8.71
C LEU A 546 4.19 4.17 8.11
N THR A 547 3.22 3.70 7.32
CA THR A 547 3.18 2.33 6.76
C THR A 547 3.96 2.14 5.46
N LEU A 548 4.55 3.20 4.92
CA LEU A 548 5.07 3.33 3.56
C LEU A 548 6.20 2.35 3.12
N THR A 549 6.66 1.43 3.97
CA THR A 549 7.73 0.46 3.61
C THR A 549 7.45 -0.97 4.04
N HIS A 550 6.33 -1.24 4.70
CA HIS A 550 6.09 -2.55 5.28
C HIS A 550 5.31 -3.51 4.34
N ASP A 551 4.80 -3.01 3.21
CA ASP A 551 4.45 -3.84 2.05
C ASP A 551 5.71 -4.48 1.39
N GLN A 552 6.93 -4.18 1.88
CA GLN A 552 8.20 -4.78 1.43
C GLN A 552 8.71 -5.89 2.36
N ASN A 553 7.82 -6.68 2.97
CA ASN A 553 8.24 -7.97 3.51
C ASN A 553 8.63 -8.85 2.31
N TYR A 554 9.92 -8.88 1.96
CA TYR A 554 10.82 -10.03 2.13
C TYR A 554 12.26 -9.52 2.17
#